data_AF-A0A8S9DM21-F1
#
_entry.id   AF-A0A8S9DM21-F1
#
_cell.length_a   1.000
_cell.length_b   1.000
_cell.length_c   1.000
_cell.angle_alpha   90.00
_cell.angle_beta   90.00
_cell.angle_gamma   90.00
#
_symmetry.space_group_name_H-M   'P 1'
#
loop_
_entity.id
_entity.type
_entity.pdbx_description
1 polymer ?
#
loop_
_entity_poly.entity_id
_entity_poly.type
_entity_poly.pdbx_seq_one_letter_code
_entity_poly.pdbx_strand_id
1 'polypeptide(L)'
;MGEILLSELIARTKETIRPLEHSQSTLYQYAMIWGGLTRYFIGKNQILFSKQLAEQYVIESKDKLEAGAIKKWRYNGGWSNKKMAI
;
A
#
# COMPACT_ATOMS: atom_id res chain seq x y z
N MET A 1 -4.19 -6.98 20.82
CA MET A 1 -4.69 -6.72 19.45
C MET A 1 -4.09 -7.82 18.59
N GLY A 2 -4.93 -8.72 18.07
CA GLY A 2 -4.46 -10.00 17.50
C GLY A 2 -3.54 -9.82 16.31
N GLU A 3 -2.55 -10.69 16.19
CA GLU A 3 -1.69 -10.78 15.01
C GLU A 3 -2.55 -11.10 13.79
N ILE A 4 -2.46 -10.28 12.74
CA ILE A 4 -3.20 -10.46 11.49
C ILE A 4 -2.22 -10.71 10.35
N LEU A 5 -2.54 -11.65 9.46
CA LEU A 5 -1.76 -11.86 8.23
C LEU A 5 -1.88 -10.62 7.33
N LEU A 6 -0.79 -10.23 6.67
CA LEU A 6 -0.84 -9.12 5.72
C LEU A 6 -1.85 -9.40 4.58
N SER A 7 -1.92 -10.65 4.12
CA SER A 7 -2.87 -11.10 3.10
C SER A 7 -4.33 -10.95 3.56
N GLU A 8 -4.60 -11.28 4.81
CA GLU A 8 -5.93 -11.15 5.40
C GLU A 8 -6.32 -9.68 5.58
N LEU A 9 -5.41 -8.83 6.05
CA LEU A 9 -5.65 -7.39 6.14
C LEU A 9 -6.00 -6.80 4.76
N ILE A 10 -5.23 -7.15 3.72
CA ILE A 10 -5.47 -6.71 2.34
C ILE A 10 -6.84 -7.21 1.84
N ALA A 11 -7.20 -8.45 2.12
CA ALA A 11 -8.50 -9.01 1.73
C ALA A 11 -9.66 -8.24 2.37
N ARG A 12 -9.60 -8.01 3.68
CA ARG A 12 -10.60 -7.22 4.42
C ARG A 12 -10.71 -5.80 3.88
N THR A 13 -9.58 -5.13 3.62
CA THR A 13 -9.59 -3.78 3.03
C THR A 13 -10.27 -3.77 1.65
N LYS A 14 -9.99 -4.77 0.79
CA LYS A 14 -10.64 -4.89 -0.53
C LYS A 14 -12.16 -5.04 -0.41
N GLU A 15 -12.65 -5.78 0.58
CA GLU A 15 -14.08 -5.92 0.83
C GLU A 15 -14.70 -4.62 1.34
N THR A 16 -14.02 -3.91 2.24
CA THR A 16 -14.50 -2.61 2.76
C THR A 16 -14.60 -1.54 1.69
N ILE A 17 -13.68 -1.49 0.73
CA ILE A 17 -13.69 -0.47 -0.35
C ILE A 17 -14.54 -0.88 -1.56
N ARG A 18 -15.02 -2.13 -1.62
CA ARG A 18 -15.84 -2.63 -2.74
C ARG A 18 -17.08 -1.76 -3.01
N PRO A 19 -17.83 -1.27 -2.00
CA PRO A 19 -18.99 -0.42 -2.21
C PRO A 19 -18.68 0.99 -2.74
N LEU A 20 -17.41 1.39 -2.79
CA LEU A 20 -17.00 2.71 -3.28
C LEU A 20 -16.97 2.81 -4.81
N GLU A 21 -17.30 1.71 -5.52
CA GLU A 21 -17.42 1.62 -6.98
C GLU A 21 -16.27 2.30 -7.74
N HIS A 22 -15.05 2.11 -7.24
CA HIS A 22 -13.87 2.68 -7.86
C HIS A 22 -13.70 2.22 -9.31
N SER A 23 -13.17 3.11 -10.15
CA SER A 23 -12.85 2.77 -11.54
C SER A 23 -11.87 1.60 -11.62
N GLN A 24 -11.92 0.85 -12.73
CA GLN A 24 -10.97 -0.25 -12.98
C GLN A 24 -9.50 0.19 -12.90
N SER A 25 -9.20 1.41 -13.34
CA SER A 25 -7.86 2.01 -13.22
C SER A 25 -7.43 2.19 -11.76
N THR A 26 -8.35 2.65 -10.91
CA THR A 26 -8.11 2.81 -9.47
C THR A 26 -7.92 1.46 -8.77
N LEU A 27 -8.76 0.46 -9.09
CA LEU A 27 -8.61 -0.90 -8.56
C LEU A 27 -7.27 -1.53 -8.96
N TYR A 28 -6.83 -1.31 -10.20
CA TYR A 28 -5.53 -1.75 -10.68
C TYR A 28 -4.38 -1.10 -9.90
N GLN A 29 -4.45 0.21 -9.64
CA GLN A 29 -3.45 0.91 -8.84
C GLN A 29 -3.37 0.35 -7.41
N TYR A 30 -4.51 0.08 -6.78
CA TYR A 30 -4.53 -0.57 -5.46
C TYR A 30 -3.90 -1.95 -5.49
N ALA A 31 -4.25 -2.79 -6.48
CA ALA A 31 -3.65 -4.11 -6.63
C ALA A 31 -2.12 -4.05 -6.79
N MET A 32 -1.63 -3.10 -7.58
CA MET A 32 -0.19 -2.86 -7.77
C MET A 32 0.52 -2.50 -6.46
N ILE A 33 -0.10 -1.65 -5.65
CA ILE A 33 0.48 -1.19 -4.37
C ILE A 33 0.47 -2.28 -3.33
N TRP A 34 -0.65 -3.01 -3.20
CA TRP A 34 -0.72 -4.18 -2.34
C TRP A 34 0.31 -5.23 -2.74
N GLY A 35 0.48 -5.48 -4.05
CA GLY A 35 1.54 -6.37 -4.55
C GLY A 35 2.96 -5.87 -4.26
N GLY A 36 3.18 -4.56 -4.18
CA GLY A 36 4.46 -3.97 -3.75
C GLY A 36 4.71 -4.24 -2.26
N LEU A 37 3.73 -3.93 -1.42
CA LEU A 37 3.80 -4.14 0.03
C LEU A 37 3.99 -5.61 0.39
N THR A 38 3.24 -6.52 -0.24
CA THR A 38 3.37 -7.97 -0.02
C THR A 38 4.77 -8.47 -0.37
N ARG A 39 5.33 -8.04 -1.51
CA ARG A 39 6.70 -8.42 -1.89
C ARG A 39 7.74 -7.89 -0.92
N TYR A 40 7.56 -6.67 -0.40
CA TYR A 40 8.45 -6.10 0.60
C TYR A 40 8.46 -6.94 1.89
N PHE A 41 7.29 -7.34 2.37
CA PHE A 41 7.13 -8.19 3.55
C PHE A 41 7.75 -9.59 3.35
N ILE A 42 7.50 -10.21 2.18
CA ILE A 42 8.13 -11.50 1.81
C ILE A 42 9.65 -11.38 1.79
N GLY A 43 10.21 -10.31 1.21
CA GLY A 43 11.66 -10.06 1.19
C GLY A 43 12.30 -9.89 2.57
N LYS A 44 11.48 -9.73 3.62
CA LYS A 44 11.90 -9.62 5.02
C LYS A 44 11.49 -10.84 5.85
N ASN A 45 11.04 -11.92 5.20
CA ASN A 45 10.51 -13.14 5.82
C ASN A 45 9.37 -12.87 6.82
N GLN A 46 8.58 -11.82 6.59
CA GLN A 46 7.51 -11.40 7.48
C GLN A 46 6.15 -11.63 6.82
N ILE A 47 5.31 -12.49 7.41
CA ILE A 47 3.96 -12.80 6.91
C ILE A 47 2.86 -12.04 7.67
N LEU A 48 3.09 -11.74 8.94
CA LEU A 48 2.18 -10.98 9.78
C LEU A 48 2.35 -9.48 9.53
N PHE A 49 1.24 -8.75 9.57
CA PHE A 49 1.29 -7.30 9.48
C PHE A 49 2.13 -6.72 10.62
N SER A 50 3.08 -5.85 10.26
CA SER A 50 3.88 -5.06 11.18
C SER A 50 3.78 -3.61 10.74
N LYS A 51 3.27 -2.76 11.65
CA LYS A 51 3.18 -1.32 11.40
C LYS A 51 4.56 -0.73 11.09
N GLN A 52 5.57 -1.11 11.86
CA GLN A 52 6.95 -0.65 11.66
C GLN A 52 7.47 -1.01 10.27
N LEU A 53 7.21 -2.23 9.80
CA LEU A 53 7.66 -2.67 8.49
C LEU A 53 6.91 -1.96 7.34
N ALA A 54 5.62 -1.67 7.54
CA ALA A 54 4.84 -0.88 6.59
C ALA A 54 5.33 0.58 6.53
N GLU A 55 5.67 1.18 7.66
CA GLU A 55 6.25 2.53 7.73
C GLU A 55 7.62 2.60 7.04
N GLN A 56 8.48 1.60 7.27
CA GLN A 56 9.76 1.47 6.56
C GLN A 56 9.56 1.37 5.05
N TYR A 57 8.60 0.56 4.59
CA TYR A 57 8.26 0.48 3.17
C TYR A 57 7.88 1.84 2.58
N VAL A 58 7.09 2.65 3.29
CA VAL A 58 6.67 3.98 2.83
C VAL A 58 7.87 4.92 2.72
N ILE A 59 8.74 4.94 3.73
CA ILE A 59 9.95 5.76 3.74
C ILE A 59 10.87 5.37 2.58
N GLU A 60 11.21 4.09 2.45
CA GLU A 60 12.06 3.61 1.35
C GLU A 60 11.45 3.87 -0.04
N SER A 61 10.11 3.78 -0.15
CA SER A 61 9.41 4.08 -1.40
C SER A 61 9.47 5.57 -1.73
N LYS A 62 9.44 6.44 -0.72
CA LYS A 62 9.62 7.88 -0.88
C LYS A 62 11.04 8.20 -1.34
N ASP A 63 12.05 7.61 -0.71
CA ASP A 63 13.45 7.80 -1.08
C ASP A 63 13.71 7.33 -2.53
N LYS A 64 13.13 6.20 -2.93
CA LYS A 64 13.19 5.72 -4.32
C LYS A 64 12.49 6.67 -5.30
N LEU A 65 11.44 7.36 -4.88
CA LEU A 65 10.77 8.37 -5.72
C LEU A 65 11.66 9.60 -5.88
N GLU A 66 12.23 10.10 -4.78
CA GLU A 66 13.12 11.28 -4.78
C GLU A 66 14.40 11.02 -5.59
N ALA A 67 14.93 9.80 -5.54
CA ALA A 67 16.05 9.36 -6.37
C ALA A 67 15.67 9.09 -7.85
N GLY A 68 14.41 9.25 -8.24
CA GLY A 68 13.92 8.98 -9.60
C GLY A 68 13.86 7.50 -9.98
N ALA A 69 14.11 6.58 -9.04
CA ALA A 69 14.10 5.14 -9.27
C ALA A 69 12.68 4.57 -9.47
N ILE A 70 11.64 5.26 -9.00
CA ILE A 70 10.24 4.92 -9.27
C ILE A 70 9.44 6.13 -9.75
N LYS A 71 8.46 5.90 -10.63
CA LYS A 71 7.54 6.94 -11.12
C LYS A 71 6.54 7.34 -10.03
N LYS A 72 6.12 8.61 -10.00
CA LYS A 72 5.17 9.17 -9.02
C LYS A 72 3.89 8.37 -8.83
N TRP A 73 3.31 7.79 -9.88
CA TRP A 73 2.11 6.95 -9.75
C TRP A 73 2.34 5.62 -9.01
N ARG A 74 3.58 5.15 -8.89
CA ARG A 74 3.95 3.97 -8.09
C ARG A 74 4.06 4.28 -6.59
N TYR A 75 4.25 5.56 -6.25
CA TYR A 75 4.21 6.06 -4.88
C TYR A 75 2.79 6.56 -4.51
N ASN A 76 2.12 7.22 -5.45
CA ASN A 76 0.75 7.70 -5.34
C ASN A 76 -0.26 6.61 -5.70
N GLY A 77 -0.51 5.66 -4.81
CA GLY A 77 -1.90 5.25 -4.62
C GLY A 77 -2.42 5.94 -3.39
N GLY A 78 -3.21 6.99 -3.61
CA GLY A 78 -4.10 7.53 -2.59
C GLY A 78 -3.48 8.31 -1.42
N TRP A 79 -2.17 8.31 -1.20
CA TRP A 79 -1.56 9.05 -0.06
C TRP A 79 -0.85 10.35 -0.46
N SER A 80 -1.13 10.89 -1.65
CA SER A 80 -0.73 12.27 -1.97
C SER A 80 -1.79 13.24 -1.46
N ASN A 81 -1.51 13.74 -0.28
CA ASN A 81 -1.91 15.01 0.32
C ASN A 81 -2.34 16.10 -0.70
N LYS A 82 -3.60 16.05 -1.17
CA LYS A 82 -4.32 17.18 -1.76
C LYS A 82 -5.78 17.08 -1.32
N LYS A 83 -6.15 17.92 -0.35
CA LYS A 83 -7.49 18.14 0.22
C LYS A 83 -7.90 17.24 1.41
N MET A 84 -7.21 17.36 2.54
CA MET A 84 -7.93 17.44 3.82
C MET A 84 -8.02 18.93 4.18
N ALA A 85 -8.99 19.58 3.57
CA ALA A 85 -9.57 20.82 4.05
C ALA A 85 -11.08 20.52 4.16
N ILE A 86 -11.46 20.04 5.33
CA ILE A 86 -12.79 20.21 5.92
C ILE A 86 -12.51 20.70 7.34
#